data_AF-G9ZII6-F1
#
_entry.id   AF-G9ZII6-F1
#
_cell.length_a   1.000
_cell.length_b   1.000
_cell.length_c   1.000
_cell.angle_alpha   90.00
_cell.angle_beta   90.00
_cell.angle_gamma   90.00
#
_symmetry.space_group_name_H-M   'P 1'
#
loop_
_entity.id
_entity.type
_entity.pdbx_description
1 polymer ?
#
loop_
_entity_poly.entity_id
_entity_poly.type
_entity_poly.pdbx_seq_one_letter_code
_entity_poly.pdbx_strand_id
1 'polypeptide(L)'
;MGLRKHRIEAPADAALPSNPSDWHDIRCRLITPLYGGGVQAATVDETMPIRISALRGQLRFWWRLLAAHKWHLPDLRRAEFQLWGGMGSDDTEASASLVFLRVRNVRDIHKVPYTKLCRQ
;
A
#
# COMPACT_ATOMS: atom_id res chain seq x y z
N MET A 1 23.78 18.90 0.22
CA MET A 1 22.95 18.06 -0.68
C MET A 1 21.57 17.95 -0.05
N GLY A 2 20.63 18.81 -0.47
CA GLY A 2 19.39 19.06 0.25
C GLY A 2 18.42 17.87 0.18
N LEU A 3 18.12 17.27 1.33
CA LEU A 3 16.93 16.45 1.51
C LEU A 3 15.73 17.31 1.10
N ARG A 4 15.13 17.04 -0.06
CA ARG A 4 13.82 17.59 -0.42
C ARG A 4 12.85 17.11 0.66
N LYS A 5 12.58 17.99 1.62
CA LYS A 5 11.49 17.84 2.57
C LYS A 5 10.20 18.04 1.78
N HIS A 6 9.81 17.05 0.97
CA HIS A 6 8.42 16.95 0.55
C HIS A 6 7.64 16.61 1.82
N ARG A 7 7.22 17.67 2.51
CA ARG A 7 6.24 17.59 3.57
C ARG A 7 4.96 17.14 2.89
N ILE A 8 4.69 15.83 2.95
CA ILE A 8 3.38 15.30 2.62
C ILE A 8 2.50 15.74 3.78
N GLU A 9 1.85 16.90 3.62
CA GLU A 9 0.78 17.33 4.50
C GLU A 9 -0.37 16.32 4.34
N ALA A 10 -0.97 15.89 5.44
CA ALA A 10 -2.23 15.17 5.33
C ALA A 10 -3.20 16.09 4.58
N PRO A 11 -4.05 15.55 3.68
CA PRO A 11 -5.07 16.35 3.04
C PRO A 11 -6.07 16.77 4.14
N ALA A 12 -5.77 17.86 4.81
CA ALA A 12 -6.74 18.64 5.54
C ALA A 12 -7.59 19.31 4.46
N ASP A 13 -8.75 18.70 4.20
CA ASP A 13 -9.82 19.25 3.37
C ASP A 13 -9.48 19.57 1.91
N ALA A 14 -8.38 19.05 1.39
CA ALA A 14 -8.04 19.17 -0.03
C ALA A 14 -9.04 18.36 -0.86
N ALA A 15 -9.97 19.08 -1.51
CA ALA A 15 -10.85 18.55 -2.54
C ALA A 15 -10.06 17.59 -3.43
N LEU A 16 -10.57 16.36 -3.53
CA LEU A 16 -9.94 15.29 -4.27
C LEU A 16 -9.70 15.76 -5.71
N PRO A 17 -8.50 15.53 -6.29
CA PRO A 17 -8.22 15.97 -7.64
C PRO A 17 -9.25 15.35 -8.59
N SER A 18 -9.98 16.21 -9.31
CA SER A 18 -11.08 15.86 -10.22
C SER A 18 -10.62 15.12 -11.49
N ASN A 19 -9.31 14.95 -11.67
CA ASN A 19 -8.72 14.33 -12.85
C ASN A 19 -7.78 13.19 -12.43
N PRO A 20 -8.05 11.92 -12.80
CA PRO A 20 -7.29 10.75 -12.33
C PRO A 20 -5.91 10.57 -13.00
N SER A 21 -5.30 11.64 -13.53
CA SER A 21 -4.20 11.55 -14.49
C SER A 21 -2.79 11.51 -13.91
N ASP A 22 -2.57 11.89 -12.65
CA ASP A 22 -1.21 11.96 -12.09
C ASP A 22 -0.86 10.69 -11.31
N TRP A 23 -0.40 9.67 -12.05
CA TRP A 23 0.25 8.50 -11.46
C TRP A 23 1.54 8.93 -10.76
N HIS A 24 1.67 8.64 -9.47
CA HIS A 24 2.93 8.80 -8.75
C HIS A 24 3.72 7.49 -8.72
N ASP A 25 4.82 7.44 -9.46
CA ASP A 25 5.64 6.24 -9.58
C ASP A 25 6.74 6.20 -8.52
N ILE A 26 6.75 5.13 -7.72
CA ILE A 26 7.77 4.84 -6.72
C ILE A 26 8.53 3.58 -7.13
N ARG A 27 9.86 3.70 -7.24
CA ARG A 27 10.74 2.55 -7.50
C ARG A 27 11.17 1.93 -6.18
N CYS A 28 10.76 0.68 -5.98
CA CYS A 28 11.11 -0.10 -4.79
C CYS A 28 12.12 -1.20 -5.15
N ARG A 29 13.04 -1.48 -4.23
CA ARG A 29 13.95 -2.62 -4.30
C ARG A 29 13.79 -3.44 -3.02
N LEU A 30 13.68 -4.75 -3.18
CA LEU A 30 13.71 -5.67 -2.05
C LEU A 30 15.14 -5.77 -1.52
N ILE A 31 15.33 -5.49 -0.23
CA ILE A 31 16.60 -5.67 0.48
C ILE A 31 16.71 -7.13 0.95
N THR A 32 15.60 -7.68 1.43
CA THR A 32 15.47 -9.07 1.83
C THR A 32 14.66 -9.85 0.79
N PRO A 33 14.91 -11.15 0.59
CA PRO A 33 14.04 -11.99 -0.21
C PRO A 33 12.60 -11.92 0.29
N LEU A 34 11.66 -11.85 -0.66
CA LEU A 34 10.24 -11.86 -0.34
C LEU A 34 9.81 -13.29 0.02
N TYR A 35 9.15 -13.43 1.16
CA TYR A 35 8.55 -14.69 1.59
C TYR A 35 7.07 -14.72 1.23
N GLY A 36 6.64 -15.79 0.54
CA GLY A 36 5.24 -16.01 0.17
C GLY A 36 4.83 -15.33 -1.14
N GLY A 37 3.55 -14.93 -1.23
CA GLY A 37 2.96 -14.28 -2.41
C GLY A 37 1.75 -15.04 -2.99
N GLY A 38 1.61 -16.33 -2.68
CA GLY A 38 0.51 -17.16 -3.16
C GLY A 38 -0.65 -17.34 -2.19
N VAL A 39 -1.67 -18.08 -2.66
CA VAL A 39 -2.84 -18.48 -1.87
C VAL A 39 -2.46 -19.49 -0.78
N GLN A 40 -1.46 -20.32 -1.05
CA GLN A 40 -0.92 -21.30 -0.10
C GLN A 40 0.27 -20.72 0.66
N ALA A 41 0.25 -20.87 1.98
CA ALA A 41 1.35 -20.49 2.84
C ALA A 41 2.64 -21.22 2.43
N ALA A 42 3.78 -20.52 2.50
CA ALA A 42 5.09 -20.99 2.06
C ALA A 42 5.25 -21.30 0.56
N THR A 43 4.20 -21.10 -0.25
CA THR A 43 4.28 -21.21 -1.72
C THR A 43 4.32 -19.82 -2.34
N VAL A 44 5.34 -19.57 -3.16
CA VAL A 44 5.47 -18.33 -3.93
C VAL A 44 4.57 -18.42 -5.16
N ASP A 45 3.82 -17.36 -5.44
CA ASP A 45 3.11 -17.19 -6.70
C ASP A 45 4.06 -16.54 -7.71
N GLU A 46 4.44 -17.31 -8.73
CA GLU A 46 5.38 -16.85 -9.76
C GLU A 46 4.73 -15.86 -10.73
N THR A 47 3.40 -15.91 -10.88
CA THR A 47 2.63 -15.03 -11.77
C THR A 47 2.36 -13.68 -11.13
N MET A 48 2.13 -13.66 -9.82
CA MET A 48 1.88 -12.46 -9.03
C MET A 48 2.69 -12.48 -7.72
N PRO A 49 4.02 -12.30 -7.78
CA PRO A 49 4.88 -12.38 -6.59
C PRO A 49 4.56 -11.26 -5.59
N ILE A 50 4.17 -10.08 -6.08
CA ILE A 50 3.78 -8.93 -5.25
C ILE A 50 2.30 -8.66 -5.47
N ARG A 51 1.49 -8.98 -4.45
CA ARG A 51 0.05 -8.77 -4.50
C ARG A 51 -0.32 -7.33 -4.14
N ILE A 52 -1.11 -6.68 -4.99
CA ILE A 52 -1.57 -5.30 -4.77
C ILE A 52 -2.42 -5.19 -3.50
N SER A 53 -3.26 -6.20 -3.19
CA SER A 53 -4.07 -6.18 -1.97
C SER A 53 -3.23 -6.23 -0.69
N ALA A 54 -2.10 -6.92 -0.69
CA ALA A 54 -1.18 -6.95 0.44
C ALA A 54 -0.50 -5.59 0.64
N LEU A 55 0.00 -4.97 -0.45
CA LEU A 55 0.55 -3.61 -0.41
C LEU A 55 -0.46 -2.60 0.12
N ARG A 56 -1.70 -2.68 -0.36
CA ARG A 56 -2.81 -1.84 0.09
C ARG A 56 -3.05 -1.97 1.60
N GLY A 57 -3.07 -3.20 2.12
CA GLY A 57 -3.21 -3.46 3.56
C GLY A 57 -2.06 -2.86 4.38
N GLN A 58 -0.82 -3.01 3.92
CA GLN A 58 0.36 -2.43 4.58
C GLN A 58 0.32 -0.89 4.58
N LEU A 59 0.00 -0.27 3.43
CA LEU A 59 -0.13 1.19 3.34
C LEU A 59 -1.26 1.72 4.23
N ARG A 60 -2.39 1.04 4.27
CA ARG A 60 -3.51 1.38 5.17
C ARG A 60 -3.10 1.29 6.63
N PHE A 61 -2.36 0.26 7.04
CA PHE A 61 -1.83 0.12 8.40
C PHE A 61 -0.92 1.31 8.77
N TRP A 62 0.05 1.64 7.92
CA TRP A 62 0.95 2.79 8.16
C TRP A 62 0.21 4.11 8.16
N TRP A 63 -0.76 4.29 7.26
CA TRP A 63 -1.61 5.46 7.24
C TRP A 63 -2.37 5.61 8.55
N ARG A 64 -2.95 4.53 9.10
CA ARG A 64 -3.67 4.56 10.39
C ARG A 64 -2.76 4.99 11.54
N LEU A 65 -1.51 4.51 11.55
CA LEU A 65 -0.52 4.91 12.55
C LEU A 65 -0.20 6.42 12.46
N LEU A 66 0.00 6.93 11.24
CA LEU A 66 0.26 8.36 11.02
C LEU A 66 -0.98 9.22 11.35
N ALA A 67 -2.16 8.78 10.96
CA ALA A 67 -3.44 9.44 11.24
C ALA A 67 -3.70 9.57 12.74
N ALA A 68 -3.43 8.51 13.52
CA ALA A 68 -3.57 8.54 14.98
C ALA A 68 -2.54 9.43 15.66
N HIS A 69 -1.25 9.26 15.33
CA HIS A 69 -0.16 9.79 16.15
C HIS A 69 0.47 11.06 15.64
N LYS A 70 0.46 11.31 14.33
CA LYS A 70 1.08 12.50 13.73
C LYS A 70 0.06 13.58 13.43
N TRP A 71 -1.11 13.18 12.93
CA TRP A 71 -2.15 14.11 12.48
C TRP A 71 -3.33 14.21 13.45
N HIS A 72 -3.39 13.33 14.46
CA HIS A 72 -4.43 13.34 15.51
C HIS A 72 -5.86 13.50 14.97
N LEU A 73 -6.21 12.73 13.93
CA LEU A 73 -7.55 12.81 13.37
C LEU A 73 -8.59 12.37 14.43
N PRO A 74 -9.71 13.09 14.58
CA PRO A 74 -10.74 12.73 15.55
C PRO A 74 -11.48 11.44 15.17
N ASP A 75 -11.82 11.27 13.88
CA ASP A 75 -12.60 10.14 13.36
C ASP A 75 -11.79 9.27 12.41
N LEU A 76 -10.86 8.47 12.96
CA LEU A 76 -10.00 7.59 12.15
C LEU A 76 -10.79 6.66 11.23
N ARG A 77 -11.86 6.05 11.73
CA ARG A 77 -12.66 5.09 10.96
C ARG A 77 -13.30 5.73 9.74
N ARG A 78 -13.86 6.93 9.89
CA ARG A 78 -14.51 7.67 8.81
C ARG A 78 -13.50 8.12 7.76
N ALA A 79 -12.38 8.69 8.20
CA ALA A 79 -11.31 9.11 7.29
C ALA A 79 -10.67 7.92 6.56
N GLU A 80 -10.48 6.79 7.25
CA GLU A 80 -9.98 5.56 6.66
C GLU A 80 -10.94 5.01 5.59
N PHE A 81 -12.24 5.02 5.90
CA PHE A 81 -13.29 4.59 4.98
C PHE A 81 -13.38 5.48 3.74
N GLN A 82 -13.30 6.80 3.90
CA GLN A 82 -13.33 7.73 2.76
C GLN A 82 -12.14 7.52 1.83
N LEU A 83 -10.93 7.36 2.36
CA LEU A 83 -9.73 7.21 1.53
C LEU A 83 -9.60 5.82 0.89
N TRP A 84 -9.74 4.79 1.71
CA TRP A 84 -9.49 3.40 1.32
C TRP A 84 -10.76 2.65 0.90
N GLY A 85 -11.94 3.25 1.00
CA GLY A 85 -13.21 2.57 0.74
C GLY A 85 -13.53 1.45 1.73
N GLY A 86 -14.75 0.95 1.65
CA GLY A 86 -15.23 -0.18 2.44
C GLY A 86 -16.73 -0.44 2.22
N MET A 87 -17.23 -1.50 2.85
CA MET A 87 -18.67 -1.68 3.05
C MET A 87 -19.10 -0.89 4.29
N GLY A 88 -20.07 0.00 4.11
CA GLY A 88 -20.80 0.60 5.23
C GLY A 88 -21.64 -0.44 5.95
N SER A 89 -22.25 -0.06 7.07
CA SER A 89 -23.22 -0.92 7.79
C SER A 89 -24.50 -1.15 6.99
N ASP A 90 -24.83 -0.24 6.07
CA ASP A 90 -25.95 -0.35 5.16
C ASP A 90 -25.46 -0.53 3.71
N ASP A 91 -26.16 -1.40 2.96
CA ASP A 91 -25.85 -1.75 1.57
C ASP A 91 -25.83 -0.54 0.61
N THR A 92 -26.34 0.61 1.05
CA THR A 92 -26.39 1.87 0.30
C THR A 92 -25.14 2.75 0.50
N GLU A 93 -24.27 2.44 1.47
CA GLU A 93 -23.07 3.22 1.81
C GLU A 93 -21.76 2.53 1.42
N ALA A 94 -21.78 1.64 0.43
CA ALA A 94 -20.53 1.10 -0.13
C ALA A 94 -19.76 2.20 -0.86
N SER A 95 -18.63 2.65 -0.30
CA SER A 95 -17.80 3.69 -0.92
C SER A 95 -16.58 3.07 -1.61
N ALA A 96 -16.41 3.40 -2.89
CA ALA A 96 -15.24 3.01 -3.65
C ALA A 96 -14.00 3.74 -3.13
N SER A 97 -12.84 3.11 -3.28
CA SER A 97 -11.59 3.74 -2.87
C SER A 97 -11.20 4.87 -3.80
N LEU A 98 -10.66 5.93 -3.18
CA LEU A 98 -10.06 7.05 -3.90
C LEU A 98 -8.62 6.76 -4.33
N VAL A 99 -7.98 5.74 -3.74
CA VAL A 99 -6.59 5.37 -4.00
C VAL A 99 -6.51 4.16 -4.91
N PHE A 100 -5.93 4.39 -6.10
CA PHE A 100 -5.58 3.35 -7.06
C PHE A 100 -4.11 2.97 -6.93
N LEU A 101 -3.84 1.67 -6.83
CA LEU A 101 -2.49 1.13 -6.73
C LEU A 101 -2.25 0.19 -7.90
N ARG A 102 -1.09 0.33 -8.55
CA ARG A 102 -0.67 -0.57 -9.63
C ARG A 102 0.80 -0.91 -9.46
N VAL A 103 1.09 -2.20 -9.48
CA VAL A 103 2.47 -2.71 -9.57
C VAL A 103 2.79 -2.93 -11.05
N ARG A 104 3.95 -2.45 -11.49
CA ARG A 104 4.46 -2.63 -12.86
C ARG A 104 5.95 -2.97 -12.79
N ASN A 105 6.47 -3.55 -13.87
CA ASN A 105 7.91 -3.75 -14.07
C ASN A 105 8.59 -4.54 -12.94
N VAL A 106 7.96 -5.61 -12.46
CA VAL A 106 8.63 -6.55 -11.55
C VAL A 106 9.70 -7.30 -12.35
N ARG A 107 10.96 -7.17 -11.92
CA ARG A 107 12.14 -7.75 -12.58
C ARG A 107 12.90 -8.62 -11.58
N ASP A 108 13.85 -9.40 -12.07
CA ASP A 108 14.79 -10.19 -11.27
C ASP A 108 14.10 -11.19 -10.33
N ILE A 109 13.01 -11.80 -10.81
CA ILE A 109 12.25 -12.81 -10.06
C ILE A 109 13.00 -14.13 -10.13
N HIS A 110 13.63 -14.52 -9.02
CA HIS A 110 14.29 -15.82 -8.89
C HIS A 110 13.83 -16.50 -7.61
N LYS A 111 13.38 -17.75 -7.73
CA LYS A 111 13.02 -18.57 -6.58
C LYS A 111 14.29 -19.08 -5.91
N VAL A 112 14.54 -18.62 -4.70
CA VAL A 112 15.64 -19.12 -3.86
C VAL A 112 15.09 -20.03 -2.77
N PRO A 113 15.61 -21.25 -2.61
CA PRO A 113 15.24 -22.11 -1.49
C PRO A 113 15.74 -21.49 -0.18
N TYR A 114 14.89 -21.49 0.84
CA TYR A 114 15.20 -20.92 2.15
C TYR A 114 16.50 -21.46 2.77
N THR A 115 16.81 -22.73 2.50
CA THR A 115 18.03 -23.42 2.97
C THR A 115 19.33 -22.84 2.44
N LYS A 116 19.29 -21.99 1.39
CA LYS A 116 20.49 -21.36 0.81
C LYS A 116 20.73 -19.93 1.28
N LEU A 117 19.85 -19.34 2.10
CA LEU A 117 19.98 -17.96 2.56
C LEU A 117 20.97 -17.77 3.72
N CYS A 118 21.21 -18.80 4.55
CA CYS A 118 22.14 -18.74 5.68
C CYS A 118 23.59 -19.14 5.36
N ARG A 119 24.02 -19.11 4.09
CA ARG A 119 25.38 -19.55 3.68
C ARG A 119 26.31 -18.40 3.23
N GLN A 120 26.01 -17.16 3.60
CA GLN A 120 26.92 -16.03 3.37
C GLN A 120 27.54 -15.57 4.69
#